data_AF-A0A958JCE7-F1
#
_entry.id   AF-A0A958JCE7-F1
#
_cell.length_a   1.000
_cell.length_b   1.000
_cell.length_c   1.000
_cell.angle_alpha   90.00
_cell.angle_beta   90.00
_cell.angle_gamma   90.00
#
_symmetry.space_group_name_H-M   'P 1'
#
loop_
_entity.id
_entity.type
_entity.pdbx_description
1 polymer ?
#
loop_
_entity_poly.entity_id
_entity_poly.type
_entity_poly.pdbx_seq_one_letter_code
_entity_poly.pdbx_strand_id
1 'polypeptide(L)'
;MAKKNRDTGFTFLEVIISLVLLVTALSILLGLQTSLIDRAVIERQQREAMQYAREIFSAVEARETAGNPMSAGTVEGTPDDVLSAILSGAANREQEDATDSPKSVFPTPPETTVDVQYWGIPEVNEKAMKRIELRINWGPSAQERLQLLFFIPFDEDTITNADEDLNDPGV
;
A
#
# COMPACT_ATOMS: atom_id res chain seq x y z
N MET A 1 -13.82 -80.28 10.19
CA MET A 1 -14.35 -78.96 10.63
C MET A 1 -14.05 -77.95 9.54
N ALA A 2 -15.04 -77.58 8.73
CA ALA A 2 -14.86 -76.61 7.66
C ALA A 2 -15.00 -75.18 8.21
N LYS A 3 -13.97 -74.37 8.03
CA LYS A 3 -13.94 -72.95 8.41
C LYS A 3 -14.86 -72.19 7.45
N LYS A 4 -15.99 -71.72 7.96
CA LYS A 4 -16.96 -70.92 7.20
C LYS A 4 -16.35 -69.53 6.97
N ASN A 5 -15.77 -69.31 5.80
CA ASN A 5 -15.37 -67.96 5.37
C ASN A 5 -16.67 -67.15 5.21
N ARG A 6 -16.88 -66.21 6.13
CA ARG A 6 -17.92 -65.18 5.98
C ARG A 6 -17.38 -64.20 4.94
N ASP A 7 -17.82 -64.36 3.70
CA ASP A 7 -17.76 -63.28 2.72
C ASP A 7 -18.74 -62.19 3.20
N THR A 8 -18.23 -61.27 4.02
CA THR A 8 -18.91 -60.01 4.31
C THR A 8 -18.89 -59.18 3.05
N GLY A 9 -19.96 -59.31 2.25
CA GLY A 9 -20.18 -58.47 1.07
C GLY A 9 -20.21 -56.99 1.45
N PHE A 10 -19.68 -56.17 0.55
CA PHE A 10 -19.65 -54.71 0.68
C PHE A 10 -21.07 -54.18 0.92
N THR A 11 -21.30 -53.57 2.08
CA THR A 11 -22.65 -53.13 2.44
C THR A 11 -22.95 -51.79 1.80
N PHE A 12 -24.18 -51.56 1.35
CA PHE A 12 -24.62 -50.27 0.82
C PHE A 12 -24.37 -49.12 1.81
N LEU A 13 -24.46 -49.41 3.11
CA LEU A 13 -24.12 -48.48 4.19
C LEU A 13 -22.65 -48.04 4.15
N GLU A 14 -21.72 -48.96 3.91
CA GLU A 14 -20.28 -48.67 3.81
C GLU A 14 -19.95 -47.79 2.59
N VAL A 15 -20.65 -48.00 1.46
CA VAL A 15 -20.56 -47.13 0.28
C VAL A 15 -21.01 -45.71 0.64
N ILE A 16 -22.15 -45.57 1.32
CA ILE A 16 -22.67 -44.26 1.72
C ILE A 16 -21.69 -43.55 2.66
N ILE A 17 -21.18 -44.25 3.68
CA ILE A 17 -20.22 -43.67 4.63
C ILE A 17 -18.96 -43.21 3.89
N SER A 18 -18.44 -44.04 2.98
CA SER A 18 -17.26 -43.70 2.16
C SER A 18 -17.50 -42.47 1.30
N LEU A 19 -18.69 -42.36 0.71
CA LEU A 19 -19.07 -41.23 -0.13
C LEU A 19 -19.23 -39.94 0.68
N VAL A 20 -19.83 -40.01 1.86
CA VAL A 20 -19.93 -38.86 2.78
C VAL A 20 -18.55 -38.38 3.23
N LEU A 21 -17.66 -39.30 3.60
CA LEU A 21 -16.29 -38.97 3.98
C LEU A 21 -15.54 -38.32 2.81
N LEU A 22 -15.70 -38.85 1.60
CA LEU A 22 -15.08 -38.30 0.40
C LEU A 22 -15.55 -36.87 0.11
N VAL A 23 -16.86 -36.63 0.14
CA VAL A 23 -17.42 -35.28 -0.09
C VAL A 23 -16.94 -34.31 0.97
N THR A 24 -16.93 -34.72 2.24
CA THR A 24 -16.47 -33.86 3.35
C THR A 24 -14.99 -33.49 3.19
N ALA A 25 -14.15 -34.48 2.89
CA ALA A 25 -12.73 -34.24 2.65
C ALA A 25 -12.49 -33.29 1.46
N LEU A 26 -13.25 -33.49 0.38
CA LEU A 26 -13.17 -32.62 -0.80
C LEU A 26 -13.59 -31.19 -0.49
N SER A 27 -14.69 -30.99 0.25
CA SER A 27 -15.13 -29.66 0.67
C SER A 27 -14.09 -28.94 1.53
N ILE A 28 -13.44 -29.66 2.46
CA ILE A 28 -12.37 -29.10 3.29
C ILE A 28 -11.17 -28.68 2.42
N LEU A 29 -10.75 -29.54 1.48
CA LEU A 29 -9.63 -29.25 0.59
C LEU A 29 -9.91 -28.04 -0.30
N LEU A 30 -11.12 -27.93 -0.86
CA LEU A 30 -11.54 -26.78 -1.65
C LEU A 30 -11.52 -25.49 -0.83
N GLY A 31 -12.07 -25.52 0.39
CA GLY A 31 -12.05 -24.36 1.29
C GLY A 31 -10.64 -23.90 1.64
N LEU A 32 -9.72 -24.85 1.90
CA LEU A 32 -8.31 -24.54 2.16
C LEU A 32 -7.63 -23.91 0.93
N GLN A 33 -7.87 -24.45 -0.27
CA GLN A 33 -7.30 -23.91 -1.50
C GLN A 33 -7.78 -22.50 -1.79
N THR A 34 -9.07 -22.22 -1.65
CA THR A 34 -9.62 -20.87 -1.82
C THR A 34 -8.97 -19.89 -0.85
N SER A 35 -8.88 -20.26 0.44
CA SER A 35 -8.23 -19.41 1.45
C SER A 35 -6.76 -19.11 1.14
N LEU A 36 -6.01 -20.10 0.60
CA LEU A 36 -4.62 -19.89 0.20
C LEU A 36 -4.48 -18.97 -1.01
N ILE A 37 -5.38 -19.11 -1.99
CA ILE A 37 -5.41 -18.25 -3.17
C ILE A 37 -5.71 -16.80 -2.76
N ASP A 38 -6.75 -16.59 -1.94
CA ASP A 38 -7.13 -15.25 -1.47
C ASP A 38 -5.96 -14.59 -0.73
N ARG A 39 -5.30 -15.33 0.15
CA ARG A 39 -4.12 -14.85 0.85
C ARG A 39 -2.98 -14.51 -0.11
N ALA A 40 -2.71 -15.36 -1.11
CA ALA A 40 -1.66 -15.09 -2.08
C ALA A 40 -1.93 -13.84 -2.93
N VAL A 41 -3.21 -13.57 -3.24
CA VAL A 41 -3.63 -12.34 -3.94
C VAL A 41 -3.37 -11.12 -3.04
N ILE A 42 -3.81 -11.16 -1.78
CA ILE A 42 -3.58 -10.07 -0.81
C ILE A 42 -2.09 -9.80 -0.62
N GLU A 43 -1.26 -10.84 -0.44
CA GLU A 43 0.19 -10.70 -0.28
C GLU A 43 0.88 -10.15 -1.54
N ARG A 44 0.33 -10.41 -2.73
CA ARG A 44 0.84 -9.84 -3.98
C ARG A 44 0.48 -8.36 -4.10
N GLN A 45 -0.76 -8.01 -3.81
CA GLN A 45 -1.24 -6.62 -3.77
C GLN A 45 -0.48 -5.79 -2.74
N GLN A 46 -0.23 -6.34 -1.55
CA GLN A 46 0.56 -5.68 -0.51
C GLN A 46 1.99 -5.38 -0.98
N ARG A 47 2.62 -6.31 -1.73
CA ARG A 47 3.96 -6.11 -2.28
C ARG A 47 3.99 -5.01 -3.34
N GLU A 48 2.98 -4.94 -4.19
CA GLU A 48 2.84 -3.88 -5.19
C GLU A 48 2.57 -2.53 -4.53
N ALA A 49 1.70 -2.46 -3.52
CA ALA A 49 1.48 -1.25 -2.71
C ALA A 49 2.78 -0.79 -2.02
N MET A 50 3.60 -1.72 -1.53
CA MET A 50 4.90 -1.40 -0.95
C MET A 50 5.88 -0.84 -2.00
N GLN A 51 5.82 -1.34 -3.23
CA GLN A 51 6.61 -0.81 -4.33
C GLN A 51 6.20 0.65 -4.64
N TYR A 52 4.91 0.91 -4.80
CA TYR A 52 4.40 2.28 -4.99
C TYR A 52 4.80 3.20 -3.86
N ALA A 53 4.69 2.73 -2.61
CA ALA A 53 5.11 3.50 -1.46
C ALA A 53 6.60 3.86 -1.51
N ARG A 54 7.45 2.91 -1.89
CA ARG A 54 8.89 3.16 -2.03
C ARG A 54 9.18 4.18 -3.14
N GLU A 55 8.49 4.08 -4.26
CA GLU A 55 8.64 5.02 -5.37
C GLU A 55 8.20 6.43 -4.97
N ILE A 56 7.05 6.56 -4.31
CA ILE A 56 6.53 7.84 -3.78
C ILE A 56 7.52 8.42 -2.77
N PHE A 57 7.96 7.67 -1.76
CA PHE A 57 8.91 8.18 -0.77
C PHE A 57 10.26 8.55 -1.39
N SER A 58 10.75 7.77 -2.35
CA SER A 58 11.98 8.11 -3.06
C SER A 58 11.84 9.41 -3.84
N ALA A 59 10.67 9.68 -4.43
CA ALA A 59 10.40 10.95 -5.11
C ALA A 59 10.34 12.12 -4.12
N VAL A 60 9.74 11.93 -2.93
CA VAL A 60 9.73 12.94 -1.87
C VAL A 60 11.15 13.24 -1.38
N GLU A 61 11.94 12.20 -1.07
CA GLU A 61 13.33 12.35 -0.62
C GLU A 61 14.20 13.05 -1.68
N ALA A 62 14.06 12.67 -2.94
CA ALA A 62 14.78 13.30 -4.05
C ALA A 62 14.44 14.79 -4.17
N ARG A 63 13.17 15.16 -4.00
CA ARG A 63 12.69 16.54 -4.07
C ARG A 63 13.18 17.39 -2.90
N GLU A 64 13.16 16.85 -1.68
CA GLU A 64 13.70 17.53 -0.49
C GLU A 64 15.22 17.74 -0.64
N THR A 65 15.96 16.73 -1.13
CA THR A 65 17.41 16.84 -1.39
C THR A 65 17.73 17.83 -2.50
N ALA A 66 16.84 18.00 -3.48
CA ALA A 66 16.99 18.97 -4.56
C ALA A 66 16.70 20.43 -4.14
N GLY A 67 16.35 20.68 -2.88
CA GLY A 67 16.10 22.02 -2.36
C GLY A 67 14.72 22.60 -2.74
N ASN A 68 13.78 21.77 -3.21
CA ASN A 68 12.40 22.16 -3.50
C ASN A 68 11.42 21.45 -2.55
N PRO A 69 11.55 21.66 -1.24
CA PRO A 69 10.86 20.84 -0.26
C PRO A 69 9.33 20.96 -0.39
N MET A 70 8.60 19.90 -0.06
CA MET A 70 7.14 19.89 -0.10
C MET A 70 6.57 20.81 0.96
N SER A 71 5.59 21.62 0.56
CA SER A 71 4.75 22.39 1.48
C SER A 71 3.78 21.47 2.21
N ALA A 72 3.34 21.88 3.40
CA ALA A 72 2.28 21.18 4.11
C ALA A 72 0.99 21.15 3.27
N GLY A 73 0.32 20.00 3.27
CA GLY A 73 -0.88 19.77 2.48
C GLY A 73 -1.13 18.29 2.22
N THR A 74 -2.29 18.01 1.65
CA THR A 74 -2.72 16.65 1.32
C THR A 74 -2.84 16.50 -0.19
N VAL A 75 -2.25 15.43 -0.72
CA VAL A 75 -2.35 15.02 -2.12
C VAL A 75 -3.09 13.69 -2.17
N GLU A 76 -4.17 13.61 -2.93
CA GLU A 76 -5.01 12.42 -3.07
C GLU A 76 -5.15 12.05 -4.54
N GLY A 77 -5.15 10.75 -4.85
CA GLY A 77 -5.31 10.25 -6.22
C GLY A 77 -4.88 8.79 -6.37
N THR A 78 -4.63 8.37 -7.61
CA THR A 78 -3.94 7.09 -7.86
C THR A 78 -2.44 7.24 -7.54
N PRO A 79 -1.68 6.14 -7.39
CA PRO A 79 -0.24 6.22 -7.15
C PRO A 79 0.49 7.07 -8.19
N ASP A 80 0.09 6.95 -9.46
CA ASP A 80 0.68 7.68 -10.58
C ASP A 80 0.33 9.19 -10.52
N ASP A 81 -0.90 9.53 -10.13
CA ASP A 81 -1.32 10.92 -9.93
C ASP A 81 -0.53 11.58 -8.79
N VAL A 82 -0.34 10.85 -7.68
CA VAL A 82 0.42 11.33 -6.53
C VAL A 82 1.90 11.48 -6.89
N LEU A 83 2.47 10.50 -7.60
CA LEU A 83 3.86 10.54 -8.05
C LEU A 83 4.10 11.71 -9.00
N SER A 84 3.23 11.90 -9.99
CA SER A 84 3.32 13.04 -10.91
C SER A 84 3.14 14.37 -10.17
N ALA A 85 2.20 14.49 -9.25
CA ALA A 85 2.03 15.70 -8.44
C ALA A 85 3.28 16.04 -7.60
N ILE A 86 3.96 15.04 -7.05
CA ILE A 86 5.21 15.24 -6.29
C ILE A 86 6.34 15.69 -7.21
N LEU A 87 6.48 15.05 -8.38
CA LEU A 87 7.55 15.30 -9.34
C LEU A 87 7.35 16.60 -10.14
N SER A 88 6.13 16.99 -10.51
CA SER A 88 5.86 18.21 -11.28
C SER A 88 6.21 19.51 -10.52
N GLY A 89 6.39 19.45 -9.20
CA GLY A 89 6.96 20.54 -8.41
C GLY A 89 8.49 20.71 -8.57
N ALA A 90 9.18 19.71 -9.12
CA ALA A 90 10.60 19.75 -9.50
C ALA A 90 10.68 19.88 -11.03
N ALA A 91 11.05 21.06 -11.52
CA ALA A 91 10.96 21.43 -12.93
C ALA A 91 11.46 20.35 -13.92
N ASN A 92 10.64 20.14 -14.97
CA ASN A 92 10.96 19.55 -16.27
C ASN A 92 11.51 18.12 -16.27
N ARG A 93 10.61 17.15 -16.37
CA ARG A 93 10.90 15.93 -17.11
C ARG A 93 9.88 15.78 -18.23
N GLU A 94 10.37 15.81 -19.46
CA GLU A 94 9.62 15.45 -20.66
C GLU A 94 8.95 14.10 -20.39
N GLN A 95 7.64 14.12 -20.53
CA GLN A 95 6.75 12.98 -20.42
C GLN A 95 7.10 12.02 -21.56
N GLU A 96 8.09 11.16 -21.34
CA GLU A 96 8.31 9.99 -22.19
C GLU A 96 7.09 9.08 -21.98
N ASP A 97 6.26 8.99 -23.02
CA ASP A 97 5.11 8.08 -23.13
C ASP A 97 5.57 6.64 -22.80
N ALA A 98 5.47 6.25 -21.53
CA ALA A 98 5.65 4.89 -21.07
C ALA A 98 4.48 4.05 -21.57
N THR A 99 4.56 3.63 -22.84
CA THR A 99 3.58 2.81 -23.55
C THR A 99 3.66 1.34 -23.11
N ASP A 100 3.94 1.08 -21.82
CA ASP A 100 3.91 -0.27 -21.25
C ASP A 100 3.81 -0.17 -19.72
N SER A 101 2.74 0.45 -19.21
CA SER A 101 2.42 0.35 -17.77
C SER A 101 2.27 -1.13 -17.44
N PRO A 102 3.05 -1.68 -16.49
CA PRO A 102 2.90 -3.07 -16.08
C PRO A 102 1.44 -3.29 -15.67
N LYS A 103 0.83 -4.37 -16.18
CA LYS A 103 -0.56 -4.72 -15.84
C LYS A 103 -0.70 -4.76 -14.32
N SER A 104 -1.34 -3.74 -13.77
CA SER A 104 -1.65 -3.62 -12.35
C SER A 104 -2.29 -4.90 -11.86
N VAL A 105 -1.82 -5.41 -10.70
CA VAL A 105 -2.42 -6.60 -10.08
C VAL A 105 -3.73 -6.24 -9.39
N PHE A 106 -3.99 -4.95 -9.21
CA PHE A 106 -5.21 -4.48 -8.57
C PHE A 106 -6.40 -4.57 -9.53
N PRO A 107 -7.55 -5.11 -9.09
CA PRO A 107 -8.77 -5.10 -9.88
C PRO A 107 -9.33 -3.68 -10.09
N THR A 108 -9.02 -2.79 -9.16
CA THR A 108 -9.35 -1.36 -9.19
C THR A 108 -8.11 -0.57 -8.77
N PRO A 109 -7.82 0.59 -9.39
CA PRO A 109 -6.66 1.38 -9.02
C PRO A 109 -6.71 1.74 -7.53
N PRO A 110 -5.59 1.58 -6.80
CA PRO A 110 -5.56 1.86 -5.37
C PRO A 110 -5.67 3.36 -5.11
N GLU A 111 -6.39 3.73 -4.06
CA GLU A 111 -6.49 5.11 -3.59
C GLU A 111 -5.27 5.45 -2.74
N THR A 112 -4.56 6.51 -3.10
CA THR A 112 -3.34 6.95 -2.44
C THR A 112 -3.52 8.35 -1.89
N THR A 113 -3.15 8.54 -0.63
CA THR A 113 -3.15 9.83 0.07
C THR A 113 -1.77 10.08 0.66
N VAL A 114 -1.17 11.22 0.33
CA VAL A 114 0.05 11.72 0.97
C VAL A 114 -0.32 12.98 1.73
N ASP A 115 -0.11 12.96 3.04
CA ASP A 115 -0.39 14.08 3.92
C ASP A 115 0.91 14.58 4.56
N VAL A 116 1.26 15.83 4.27
CA VAL A 116 2.48 16.48 4.76
C VAL A 116 2.08 17.50 5.82
N GLN A 117 2.56 17.31 7.04
CA GLN A 117 2.29 18.20 8.17
C GLN A 117 3.60 18.61 8.84
N TYR A 118 3.66 19.85 9.32
CA TYR A 118 4.70 20.24 10.26
C TYR A 118 4.42 19.62 11.62
N TRP A 119 5.46 19.06 12.22
CA TRP A 119 5.44 18.43 13.51
C TRP A 119 6.59 18.95 14.36
N GLY A 120 6.30 19.17 15.64
CA GLY A 120 7.24 19.74 16.59
C GLY A 120 7.16 19.03 17.92
N ILE A 121 8.20 19.26 18.72
CA ILE A 121 8.22 18.83 20.11
C ILE A 121 7.67 20.01 20.93
N PRO A 122 6.56 19.85 21.66
CA PRO A 122 6.04 20.88 22.54
C PRO A 122 7.14 21.43 23.45
N GLU A 123 7.16 22.74 23.67
CA GLU A 123 8.11 23.44 24.55
C GLU A 123 9.58 23.50 24.06
N VAL A 124 9.92 22.83 22.94
CA VAL A 124 11.27 22.87 22.35
C VAL A 124 11.25 23.61 21.02
N ASN A 125 10.44 23.13 20.08
CA ASN A 125 10.25 23.73 18.77
C ASN A 125 8.98 23.14 18.13
N GLU A 126 7.97 23.98 17.89
CA GLU A 126 6.65 23.60 17.35
C GLU A 126 6.68 23.20 15.87
N LYS A 127 7.78 23.52 15.18
CA LYS A 127 8.06 23.18 13.78
C LYS A 127 9.51 22.73 13.74
N ALA A 128 9.81 21.49 14.11
CA ALA A 128 11.17 20.94 14.02
C ALA A 128 11.34 19.89 12.91
N MET A 129 10.24 19.23 12.55
CA MET A 129 10.22 18.10 11.62
C MET A 129 8.99 18.14 10.72
N LYS A 130 9.13 17.65 9.48
CA LYS A 130 7.99 17.37 8.62
C LYS A 130 7.58 15.92 8.81
N ARG A 131 6.31 15.69 9.11
CA ARG A 131 5.68 14.38 9.12
C ARG A 131 5.01 14.18 7.77
N ILE A 132 5.43 13.17 7.03
CA ILE A 132 4.82 12.74 5.79
C ILE A 132 4.12 11.40 6.06
N GLU A 133 2.81 11.40 5.92
CA GLU A 133 1.98 10.22 6.08
C GLU A 133 1.47 9.76 4.72
N LEU A 134 1.93 8.59 4.29
CA LEU A 134 1.45 7.93 3.09
C LEU A 134 0.42 6.86 3.47
N ARG A 135 -0.74 6.91 2.83
CA ARG A 135 -1.78 5.87 2.90
C ARG A 135 -2.08 5.36 1.52
N ILE A 136 -2.08 4.04 1.36
CA ILE A 136 -2.50 3.37 0.13
C ILE A 136 -3.60 2.38 0.52
N ASN A 137 -4.79 2.53 -0.07
CA ASN A 137 -5.93 1.64 0.13
C ASN A 137 -6.25 0.94 -1.20
N TRP A 138 -6.35 -0.39 -1.18
CA TRP A 138 -6.73 -1.17 -2.37
C TRP A 138 -7.96 -2.04 -2.16
N GLY A 139 -8.62 -1.90 -1.01
CA GLY A 139 -9.84 -2.64 -0.69
C GLY A 139 -10.50 -2.12 0.60
N PRO A 140 -11.66 -2.69 0.96
CA PRO A 140 -12.44 -2.25 2.11
C PRO A 140 -11.88 -2.75 3.45
N SER A 141 -11.01 -3.76 3.46
CA SER A 141 -10.53 -4.36 4.70
C SER A 141 -9.29 -3.66 5.25
N ALA A 142 -9.08 -3.76 6.57
CA ALA A 142 -7.88 -3.21 7.21
C ALA A 142 -6.57 -3.88 6.74
N GLN A 143 -6.65 -5.09 6.18
CA GLN A 143 -5.50 -5.80 5.60
C GLN A 143 -5.16 -5.29 4.19
N GLU A 144 -6.08 -4.56 3.56
CA GLU A 144 -5.94 -3.97 2.23
C GLU A 144 -5.58 -2.47 2.30
N ARG A 145 -4.90 -2.10 3.39
CA ARG A 145 -4.42 -0.76 3.68
C ARG A 145 -2.96 -0.80 4.09
N LEU A 146 -2.16 0.04 3.46
CA LEU A 146 -0.79 0.34 3.83
C LEU A 146 -0.74 1.77 4.36
N GLN A 147 -0.19 1.96 5.56
CA GLN A 147 0.06 3.27 6.13
C GLN A 147 1.52 3.35 6.56
N LEU A 148 2.22 4.34 6.06
CA LEU A 148 3.63 4.56 6.33
C LEU A 148 3.83 6.00 6.78
N LEU A 149 4.70 6.17 7.78
CA LEU A 149 5.03 7.46 8.36
C LEU A 149 6.52 7.71 8.16
N PHE A 150 6.84 8.88 7.62
CA PHE A 150 8.21 9.33 7.39
C PHE A 150 8.41 10.70 8.03
N PHE A 151 9.58 10.91 8.62
CA PHE A 151 9.91 12.16 9.30
C PHE A 151 11.19 12.75 8.70
N ILE A 152 11.14 14.04 8.35
CA ILE A 152 12.28 14.78 7.83
C ILE A 152 12.58 15.92 8.80
N PRO A 153 13.73 15.92 9.49
CA PRO A 153 14.15 17.08 10.29
C PRO A 153 14.49 18.25 9.37
N PHE A 154 14.27 19.46 9.84
CA PHE A 154 14.69 20.66 9.12
C PHE A 154 15.44 21.61 10.05
N ASP A 155 16.44 22.29 9.50
CA ASP A 155 17.19 23.32 10.22
C ASP A 155 16.38 24.62 10.23
N GLU A 156 16.13 25.13 11.44
CA GLU A 156 15.25 26.26 11.76
C GLU A 156 15.58 27.55 10.99
N ASP A 157 16.84 27.71 10.57
CA ASP A 157 17.37 28.88 9.86
C ASP A 157 16.76 29.13 8.47
N THR A 158 15.99 28.19 7.93
CA THR A 158 15.40 28.29 6.57
C THR A 158 13.97 28.85 6.52
N ILE A 159 13.22 28.88 7.62
CA ILE A 159 11.80 29.28 7.61
C ILE A 159 11.63 30.81 7.73
N THR A 160 12.54 31.50 8.41
CA THR A 160 12.42 32.94 8.70
C THR A 160 12.46 33.83 7.46
N ASN A 161 13.12 33.39 6.37
CA ASN A 161 13.32 34.24 5.18
C ASN A 161 12.14 34.21 4.19
N ALA A 162 11.23 33.23 4.25
CA ALA A 162 10.14 33.12 3.27
C ALA A 162 8.97 34.06 3.55
N ASP A 163 8.77 34.47 4.81
CA ASP A 163 7.69 35.37 5.22
C ASP A 163 8.11 36.85 5.28
N GLU A 164 9.42 37.15 5.25
CA GLU A 164 9.94 38.54 5.28
C GLU A 164 9.96 39.23 3.90
N ASP A 165 10.06 38.48 2.80
CA ASP A 165 10.14 39.03 1.43
C ASP A 165 8.78 39.54 0.87
N LEU A 166 7.67 39.35 1.60
CA LEU A 166 6.35 39.86 1.19
C LEU A 166 6.04 41.25 1.75
N ASN A 167 6.93 41.85 2.55
CA ASN A 167 6.65 43.07 3.29
C ASN A 167 7.65 44.22 3.06
N ASP A 168 8.34 44.24 1.91
CA ASP A 168 9.03 45.44 1.44
C ASP A 168 8.14 46.25 0.47
N PRO A 169 7.35 47.22 0.96
CA PRO A 169 6.82 48.27 0.12
C PRO A 169 7.99 49.22 -0.20
N GLY A 170 8.73 48.91 -1.26
CA GLY A 170 9.82 49.75 -1.76
C GLY A 170 9.42 51.23 -1.79
N VAL A 171 10.17 52.02 -1.02
CA VAL A 171 10.19 53.49 -1.03
C VAL A 171 11.36 53.95 -1.89
#